data_AF-A0A178CU31-F1
#
_entry.id   AF-A0A178CU31-F1
#
_cell.length_a   1.000
_cell.length_b   1.000
_cell.length_c   1.000
_cell.angle_alpha   90.00
_cell.angle_beta   90.00
_cell.angle_gamma   90.00
#
_symmetry.space_group_name_H-M   'P 1'
#
loop_
_entity.id
_entity.type
_entity.pdbx_description
1 polymer ?
#
loop_
_entity_poly.entity_id
_entity_poly.type
_entity_poly.pdbx_seq_one_letter_code
_entity_poly.pdbx_strand_id
1 'polypeptide(L)'
;MLSLETLVFQEYADEIFEYLKRKETKMLPDPNYLDKQRGLDWGMRTQLVAWLVTVRNHLGLPHEVLYLTVNIIDRSMSLMEVTPDRLMLLAAASLIISLKYEQQYPDYSMQDIIEIFDLEPEKVRQAERIILQRLDYDLGWPGPSSFLQRINKINNGETQLTVLAHYFLELQLHTASQVRYQGNRYGHRNKLICWAIPERNWNLSSK
;
A
#
# COMPACT_ATOMS: atom_id res chain seq x y z
N MET A 1 -29.94 9.72 10.68
CA MET A 1 -29.97 10.64 9.52
C MET A 1 -28.60 10.51 8.87
N LEU A 2 -28.49 9.77 7.77
CA LEU A 2 -27.20 9.59 7.08
C LEU A 2 -26.75 10.97 6.59
N SER A 3 -25.49 11.35 6.86
CA SER A 3 -24.95 12.64 6.41
C SER A 3 -25.05 12.76 4.88
N LEU A 4 -25.22 13.98 4.35
CA LEU A 4 -25.31 14.26 2.91
C LEU A 4 -24.14 13.65 2.10
N GLU A 5 -22.94 13.56 2.69
CA GLU A 5 -21.79 12.85 2.12
C GLU A 5 -22.05 11.36 1.86
N THR A 6 -22.86 10.72 2.71
CA THR A 6 -23.21 9.30 2.57
C THR A 6 -24.21 9.07 1.43
N LEU A 7 -25.07 10.07 1.14
CA LEU A 7 -26.08 9.98 0.09
C LEU A 7 -25.50 10.19 -1.32
N VAL A 8 -24.58 11.14 -1.49
CA VAL A 8 -23.90 11.41 -2.77
C VAL A 8 -23.03 10.22 -3.20
N PHE A 9 -22.51 9.45 -2.24
CA PHE A 9 -21.65 8.30 -2.51
C PHE A 9 -22.39 7.08 -3.06
N GLN A 10 -23.71 6.94 -2.85
CA GLN A 10 -24.45 5.75 -3.26
C GLN A 10 -24.70 5.68 -4.78
N GLU A 11 -25.00 6.81 -5.42
CA GLU A 11 -25.32 6.85 -6.86
C GLU A 11 -24.15 6.33 -7.71
N TYR A 12 -22.93 6.74 -7.37
CA TYR A 12 -21.70 6.37 -8.08
C TYR A 12 -20.95 5.21 -7.41
N ALA A 13 -21.48 4.61 -6.35
CA ALA A 13 -20.75 3.65 -5.51
C ALA A 13 -20.20 2.47 -6.33
N ASP A 14 -21.01 1.92 -7.23
CA ASP A 14 -20.65 0.75 -8.03
C ASP A 14 -19.65 1.11 -9.13
N GLU A 15 -19.82 2.26 -9.77
CA GLU A 15 -18.92 2.75 -10.82
C GLU A 15 -17.55 3.12 -10.26
N ILE A 16 -17.51 3.82 -9.13
CA ILE A 16 -16.29 4.12 -8.37
C ILE A 16 -15.59 2.81 -8.02
N PHE A 17 -16.32 1.84 -7.49
CA PHE A 17 -15.73 0.57 -7.07
C PHE A 17 -15.15 -0.24 -8.22
N GLU A 18 -15.87 -0.32 -9.35
CA GLU A 18 -15.36 -0.96 -10.56
C GLU A 18 -14.17 -0.20 -11.16
N TYR A 19 -14.11 1.11 -11.01
CA TYR A 19 -12.92 1.90 -11.35
C TYR A 19 -11.75 1.57 -10.41
N LEU A 20 -11.96 1.54 -9.09
CA LEU A 20 -10.92 1.22 -8.11
C LEU A 20 -10.36 -0.20 -8.33
N LYS A 21 -11.19 -1.21 -8.58
CA LYS A 21 -10.74 -2.58 -8.93
C LYS A 21 -9.85 -2.62 -10.16
N ARG A 22 -10.26 -1.93 -11.24
CA ARG A 22 -9.49 -1.84 -12.47
C ARG A 22 -8.15 -1.15 -12.23
N LYS A 23 -8.16 -0.09 -11.42
CA LYS A 23 -6.95 0.67 -11.06
C LYS A 23 -6.00 -0.14 -10.19
N GLU A 24 -6.50 -0.85 -9.18
CA GLU A 24 -5.71 -1.75 -8.34
C GLU A 24 -4.95 -2.76 -9.20
N THR A 25 -5.63 -3.39 -10.16
CA THR A 25 -5.02 -4.40 -11.06
C THR A 25 -3.93 -3.80 -11.94
N LYS A 26 -4.15 -2.60 -12.48
CA LYS A 26 -3.17 -1.89 -13.32
C LYS A 26 -1.90 -1.52 -12.55
N MET A 27 -2.03 -1.26 -11.26
CA MET A 27 -0.97 -0.76 -10.38
C MET A 27 -0.31 -1.86 -9.54
N LEU A 28 -0.47 -3.12 -9.94
CA LEU A 28 0.25 -4.23 -9.32
C LEU A 28 1.72 -4.22 -9.76
N PRO A 29 2.67 -4.41 -8.82
CA PRO A 29 4.06 -4.63 -9.16
C PRO A 29 4.24 -5.97 -9.89
N ASP A 30 5.35 -6.11 -10.61
CA ASP A 30 5.70 -7.38 -11.27
C ASP A 30 5.91 -8.47 -10.19
N PRO A 31 5.17 -9.59 -10.20
CA PRO A 31 5.28 -10.61 -9.15
C PRO A 31 6.69 -11.23 -9.03
N ASN A 32 7.55 -11.03 -10.04
CA ASN A 32 8.91 -11.54 -10.08
C ASN A 32 9.97 -10.43 -10.09
N TYR A 33 9.64 -9.21 -9.65
CA TYR A 33 10.58 -8.09 -9.68
C TYR A 33 11.88 -8.40 -8.92
N LEU A 34 11.83 -9.08 -7.76
CA LEU A 34 13.03 -9.43 -6.99
C LEU A 34 13.92 -10.45 -7.67
N ASP A 35 13.38 -11.35 -8.50
CA ASP A 35 14.22 -12.32 -9.24
C ASP A 35 15.08 -11.63 -10.30
N LYS A 36 14.66 -10.43 -10.73
CA LYS A 36 15.38 -9.59 -11.69
C LYS A 36 16.40 -8.67 -11.00
N GLN A 37 16.29 -8.49 -9.69
CA GLN A 37 17.19 -7.63 -8.92
C GLN A 37 18.52 -8.34 -8.65
N ARG A 38 19.61 -7.59 -8.73
CA ARG A 38 20.96 -8.09 -8.40
C ARG A 38 21.27 -7.80 -6.93
N GLY A 39 21.27 -8.84 -6.11
CA GLY A 39 21.67 -8.76 -4.70
C GLY A 39 20.55 -8.38 -3.73
N LEU A 40 19.30 -8.30 -4.18
CA LEU A 40 18.13 -8.21 -3.30
C LEU A 40 17.39 -9.55 -3.29
N ASP A 41 16.90 -9.94 -2.11
CA ASP A 41 16.05 -11.11 -1.96
C ASP A 41 14.74 -10.77 -1.24
N TRP A 42 13.85 -11.76 -1.19
CA TRP A 42 12.58 -11.65 -0.49
C TRP A 42 12.73 -11.48 1.02
N GLY A 43 13.83 -11.95 1.61
CA GLY A 43 14.12 -11.79 3.04
C GLY A 43 14.38 -10.33 3.40
N MET A 44 15.21 -9.65 2.62
CA MET A 44 15.51 -8.22 2.75
C MET A 44 14.24 -7.37 2.61
N ARG A 45 13.38 -7.67 1.63
CA ARG A 45 12.08 -6.99 1.50
C ARG A 45 11.20 -7.22 2.74
N THR A 46 11.16 -8.44 3.27
CA THR A 46 10.36 -8.77 4.47
C THR A 46 10.86 -8.01 5.70
N GLN A 47 12.18 -7.91 5.87
CA GLN A 47 12.81 -7.12 6.95
C GLN A 47 12.51 -5.63 6.78
N LEU A 48 12.60 -5.09 5.56
CA LEU A 48 12.29 -3.70 5.26
C LEU A 48 10.84 -3.35 5.62
N VAL A 49 9.88 -4.20 5.22
CA VAL A 49 8.46 -3.99 5.56
C VAL A 49 8.23 -4.06 7.07
N ALA A 50 8.87 -4.98 7.78
CA ALA A 50 8.77 -5.06 9.23
C ALA A 50 9.32 -3.83 9.95
N TRP A 51 10.43 -3.29 9.43
CA TRP A 51 10.99 -2.06 9.93
C TRP A 51 10.06 -0.87 9.64
N LEU A 52 9.45 -0.78 8.45
CA LEU A 52 8.47 0.27 8.10
C LEU A 52 7.21 0.22 8.98
N VAL A 53 6.72 -0.98 9.34
CA VAL A 53 5.60 -1.13 10.30
C VAL A 53 5.99 -0.53 11.66
N THR A 54 7.21 -0.76 12.10
CA THR A 54 7.72 -0.21 13.37
C THR A 54 7.82 1.32 13.32
N VAL A 55 8.35 1.87 12.22
CA VAL A 55 8.40 3.33 12.01
C VAL A 55 7.02 3.95 11.97
N ARG A 56 6.10 3.36 11.21
CA ARG A 56 4.70 3.80 11.13
C ARG A 56 4.05 3.82 12.51
N ASN A 57 4.24 2.78 13.31
CA ASN A 57 3.69 2.71 14.67
C ASN A 57 4.33 3.73 15.62
N HIS A 58 5.65 3.94 15.51
CA HIS A 58 6.36 4.95 16.30
C HIS A 58 5.87 6.37 16.01
N LEU A 59 5.61 6.65 14.73
CA LEU A 59 5.11 7.94 14.25
C LEU A 59 3.58 8.05 14.29
N GLY A 60 2.85 7.01 14.70
CA GLY A 60 1.37 7.02 14.67
C GLY A 60 0.76 7.28 13.29
N LEU A 61 1.46 6.96 12.19
CA LEU A 61 0.97 7.23 10.84
C LEU A 61 -0.25 6.36 10.49
N PRO A 62 -1.16 6.83 9.62
CA PRO A 62 -2.29 6.01 9.16
C PRO A 62 -1.82 4.77 8.38
N HIS A 63 -2.65 3.72 8.33
CA HIS A 63 -2.29 2.47 7.64
C HIS A 63 -2.17 2.68 6.13
N GLU A 64 -2.95 3.62 5.59
CA GLU A 64 -2.96 4.06 4.19
C GLU A 64 -1.56 4.46 3.72
N VAL A 65 -0.84 5.23 4.55
CA VAL A 65 0.55 5.65 4.27
C VAL A 65 1.47 4.44 4.14
N LEU A 66 1.36 3.46 5.04
CA LEU A 66 2.17 2.24 4.99
C LEU A 66 1.85 1.42 3.73
N TYR A 67 0.56 1.23 3.42
CA TYR A 67 0.15 0.45 2.25
C TYR A 67 0.66 1.06 0.95
N LEU A 68 0.49 2.39 0.80
CA LEU A 68 0.99 3.11 -0.36
C LEU A 68 2.52 3.07 -0.43
N THR A 69 3.21 3.19 0.71
CA THR A 69 4.68 3.10 0.79
C THR A 69 5.17 1.78 0.23
N VAL A 70 4.57 0.66 0.66
CA VAL A 70 4.94 -0.68 0.17
C VAL A 70 4.63 -0.82 -1.33
N ASN A 71 3.48 -0.31 -1.80
CA ASN A 71 3.16 -0.33 -3.23
C ASN A 71 4.19 0.44 -4.07
N ILE A 72 4.60 1.64 -3.63
CA ILE A 72 5.61 2.47 -4.29
C ILE A 72 6.95 1.75 -4.32
N ILE A 73 7.37 1.13 -3.22
CA ILE A 73 8.63 0.37 -3.12
C ILE A 73 8.62 -0.81 -4.12
N ASP A 74 7.57 -1.62 -4.11
CA ASP A 74 7.48 -2.82 -4.95
C ASP A 74 7.41 -2.45 -6.45
N ARG A 75 6.65 -1.39 -6.81
CA ARG A 75 6.58 -0.89 -8.19
C ARG A 75 7.89 -0.26 -8.64
N SER A 76 8.57 0.46 -7.74
CA SER A 76 9.89 1.04 -8.01
C SER A 76 10.90 -0.06 -8.32
N MET A 77 10.97 -1.11 -7.51
CA MET A 77 11.83 -2.28 -7.78
C MET A 77 11.39 -3.08 -9.02
N SER A 78 10.17 -2.90 -9.52
CA SER A 78 9.74 -3.49 -10.80
C SER A 78 10.27 -2.71 -12.01
N LEU A 79 10.55 -1.41 -11.86
CA LEU A 79 10.88 -0.49 -12.96
C LEU A 79 12.35 -0.06 -12.99
N MET A 80 13.09 -0.27 -11.89
CA MET A 80 14.51 0.06 -11.80
C MET A 80 15.27 -0.93 -10.92
N GLU A 81 16.56 -1.12 -11.22
CA GLU A 81 17.47 -1.88 -10.36
C GLU A 81 17.85 -1.07 -9.12
N VAL A 82 17.85 -1.73 -7.97
CA VAL A 82 18.15 -1.14 -6.67
C VAL A 82 19.21 -1.99 -5.98
N THR A 83 20.28 -1.35 -5.52
CA THR A 83 21.32 -2.03 -4.75
C THR A 83 20.91 -2.14 -3.28
N PRO A 84 21.39 -3.16 -2.54
CA PRO A 84 21.18 -3.30 -1.09
C PRO A 84 21.39 -2.00 -0.31
N ASP A 85 22.48 -1.29 -0.58
CA ASP A 85 22.86 -0.04 0.11
C ASP A 85 21.86 1.11 -0.13
N ARG A 86 21.07 1.03 -1.20
CA ARG A 86 20.06 2.04 -1.56
C ARG A 86 18.65 1.65 -1.14
N LEU A 87 18.46 0.47 -0.52
CA LEU A 87 17.14 -0.02 -0.15
C LEU A 87 16.48 0.86 0.93
N MET A 88 17.23 1.25 1.96
CA MET A 88 16.72 2.17 2.99
C MET A 88 16.40 3.56 2.42
N LEU A 89 17.19 4.02 1.45
CA LEU A 89 16.95 5.29 0.76
C LEU A 89 15.65 5.25 -0.06
N LEU A 90 15.42 4.15 -0.78
CA LEU A 90 14.16 3.91 -1.50
C LEU A 90 12.97 3.94 -0.53
N ALA A 91 13.10 3.30 0.63
CA ALA A 91 12.04 3.22 1.62
C ALA A 91 11.72 4.58 2.25
N ALA A 92 12.74 5.36 2.63
CA ALA A 92 12.57 6.71 3.18
C ALA A 92 11.82 7.62 2.21
N ALA A 93 12.30 7.67 0.95
CA ALA A 93 11.69 8.49 -0.08
C ALA A 93 10.26 8.04 -0.40
N SER A 94 10.00 6.73 -0.45
CA SER A 94 8.66 6.19 -0.69
C SER A 94 7.69 6.52 0.45
N LEU A 95 8.16 6.50 1.70
CA LEU A 95 7.37 6.87 2.87
C LEU A 95 7.01 8.36 2.85
N ILE A 96 7.97 9.22 2.53
CA ILE A 96 7.75 10.67 2.41
C ILE A 96 6.75 10.98 1.29
N ILE A 97 6.89 10.34 0.13
CA ILE A 97 5.93 10.48 -0.98
C ILE A 97 4.53 10.08 -0.52
N SER A 98 4.40 8.93 0.14
CA SER A 98 3.11 8.42 0.63
C SER A 98 2.50 9.33 1.67
N LEU A 99 3.31 9.87 2.58
CA LEU A 99 2.85 10.82 3.59
C LEU A 99 2.31 12.10 2.96
N LYS A 100 3.03 12.69 1.99
CA LYS A 100 2.57 13.87 1.25
C LYS A 100 1.30 13.61 0.46
N TYR A 101 1.08 12.37 0.02
CA TYR A 101 -0.07 11.99 -0.79
C TYR A 101 -1.32 11.73 0.05
N GLU A 102 -1.18 11.01 1.17
CA GLU A 102 -2.31 10.58 2.02
C GLU A 102 -2.67 11.57 3.14
N GLN A 103 -1.76 12.46 3.53
CA GLN A 103 -2.00 13.40 4.63
C GLN A 103 -2.01 14.85 4.12
N GLN A 104 -3.15 15.52 4.28
CA GLN A 104 -3.29 16.94 4.00
C GLN A 104 -2.43 17.79 4.94
N TYR A 105 -2.34 17.38 6.21
CA TYR A 105 -1.57 18.05 7.25
C TYR A 105 -0.76 17.00 8.02
N PRO A 106 0.42 16.60 7.51
CA PRO A 106 1.26 15.65 8.22
C PRO A 106 1.79 16.26 9.52
N ASP A 107 1.68 15.53 10.63
CA ASP A 107 2.22 15.92 11.93
C ASP A 107 3.76 15.93 11.97
N TYR A 108 4.39 15.29 10.98
CA TYR A 108 5.84 15.16 10.86
C TYR A 108 6.34 15.83 9.59
N SER A 109 7.45 16.55 9.74
CA SER A 109 8.17 17.12 8.62
C SER A 109 8.97 16.04 7.88
N MET A 110 9.38 16.35 6.65
CA MET A 110 10.32 15.51 5.90
C MET A 110 11.61 15.27 6.70
N GLN A 111 12.06 16.28 7.46
CA GLN A 111 13.30 16.23 8.22
C GLN A 111 13.23 15.21 9.35
N ASP A 112 12.10 15.14 10.06
CA ASP A 112 11.90 14.16 11.15
C ASP A 112 11.99 12.72 10.63
N ILE A 113 11.44 12.47 9.44
CA ILE A 113 11.53 11.14 8.80
C ILE A 113 12.96 10.86 8.37
N ILE A 114 13.66 11.83 7.76
CA ILE A 114 15.05 11.63 7.33
C ILE A 114 15.96 11.29 8.52
N GLU A 115 15.73 11.92 9.67
CA GLU A 115 16.47 11.67 10.90
C GLU A 115 16.25 10.24 11.43
N ILE A 116 15.03 9.72 11.37
CA ILE A 116 14.72 8.33 11.77
C ILE A 116 15.47 7.30 10.93
N PHE A 117 15.65 7.59 9.64
CA PHE A 117 16.37 6.71 8.72
C PHE A 117 17.89 6.89 8.76
N ASP A 118 18.40 7.91 9.47
CA ASP A 118 19.82 8.29 9.50
C ASP A 118 20.42 8.47 8.08
N LEU A 119 19.71 9.22 7.23
CA LEU A 119 20.09 9.44 5.84
C LEU A 119 20.40 10.90 5.53
N GLU A 120 21.17 11.13 4.47
CA GLU A 120 21.44 12.48 3.98
C GLU A 120 20.20 13.07 3.29
N PRO A 121 19.74 14.28 3.68
CA PRO A 121 18.54 14.89 3.11
C PRO A 121 18.60 15.09 1.59
N GLU A 122 19.78 15.38 1.04
CA GLU A 122 19.95 15.59 -0.40
C GLU A 122 19.73 14.29 -1.19
N LYS A 123 20.25 13.17 -0.68
CA LYS A 123 20.05 11.84 -1.29
C LYS A 123 18.57 11.46 -1.28
N VAL A 124 17.87 11.74 -0.18
CA VAL A 124 16.43 11.45 -0.05
C VAL A 124 15.61 12.28 -1.04
N ARG A 125 15.90 13.58 -1.18
CA ARG A 125 15.25 14.45 -2.18
C ARG A 125 15.54 14.01 -3.62
N GLN A 126 16.75 13.55 -3.90
CA GLN A 126 17.09 12.99 -5.22
C GLN A 126 16.33 11.69 -5.49
N ALA A 127 16.27 10.78 -4.51
CA ALA A 127 15.53 9.53 -4.62
C ALA A 127 14.03 9.77 -4.84
N GLU A 128 13.42 10.73 -4.13
CA GLU A 128 12.03 11.12 -4.33
C GLU A 128 11.74 11.49 -5.79
N ARG A 129 12.58 12.35 -6.39
CA ARG A 129 12.43 12.74 -7.81
C ARG A 129 12.53 11.54 -8.75
N ILE A 130 13.50 10.65 -8.52
CA ILE A 130 13.71 9.46 -9.35
C ILE A 130 12.49 8.54 -9.26
N ILE A 131 11.99 8.27 -8.06
CA ILE A 131 10.82 7.40 -7.85
C ILE A 131 9.60 7.99 -8.57
N LEU A 132 9.31 9.28 -8.38
CA LEU A 132 8.17 9.93 -9.02
C LEU A 132 8.26 9.89 -10.54
N GLN A 133 9.45 10.14 -11.11
CA GLN A 133 9.67 10.03 -12.55
C GLN A 133 9.50 8.60 -13.06
N ARG A 134 9.99 7.59 -12.32
CA ARG A 134 9.85 6.19 -12.72
C ARG A 134 8.41 5.71 -12.66
N LEU A 135 7.64 6.21 -11.71
CA LEU A 135 6.21 5.90 -11.58
C LEU A 135 5.31 6.76 -12.47
N ASP A 136 5.88 7.66 -13.29
CA ASP A 136 5.15 8.63 -14.10
C ASP A 136 4.10 9.41 -13.28
N TYR A 137 4.46 9.72 -12.01
CA TYR A 137 3.60 10.37 -11.03
C TYR A 137 2.26 9.64 -10.75
N ASP A 138 2.11 8.38 -11.17
CA ASP A 138 0.89 7.60 -11.00
C ASP A 138 0.84 6.97 -9.59
N LEU A 139 0.48 7.79 -8.60
CA LEU A 139 0.41 7.45 -7.17
C LEU A 139 -1.00 7.04 -6.70
N GLY A 140 -2.00 7.14 -7.57
CA GLY A 140 -3.41 6.97 -7.17
C GLY A 140 -3.87 5.53 -6.93
N TRP A 141 -3.00 4.68 -6.39
CA TRP A 141 -3.36 3.32 -6.04
C TRP A 141 -4.44 3.33 -4.95
N PRO A 142 -5.59 2.66 -5.17
CA PRO A 142 -6.75 2.80 -4.30
C PRO A 142 -6.55 2.21 -2.90
N GLY A 143 -5.54 1.36 -2.73
CA GLY A 143 -5.17 0.75 -1.47
C GLY A 143 -6.25 -0.13 -0.83
N PRO A 144 -5.86 -0.93 0.17
CA PRO A 144 -6.75 -1.69 1.00
C PRO A 144 -7.94 -0.98 1.63
N SER A 145 -7.67 0.21 2.18
CA SER A 145 -8.60 0.89 3.07
C SER A 145 -9.89 1.30 2.36
N SER A 146 -9.79 1.69 1.08
CA SER A 146 -10.95 2.02 0.25
C SER A 146 -11.97 0.88 0.16
N PHE A 147 -11.49 -0.38 0.12
CA PHE A 147 -12.35 -1.56 0.11
C PHE A 147 -12.93 -1.85 1.50
N LEU A 148 -12.11 -1.73 2.54
CA LEU A 148 -12.54 -1.92 3.93
C LEU A 148 -13.64 -0.96 4.35
N GLN A 149 -13.58 0.30 3.91
CA GLN A 149 -14.63 1.28 4.19
C GLN A 149 -16.00 0.84 3.63
N ARG A 150 -16.04 0.23 2.44
CA ARG A 150 -17.28 -0.32 1.87
C ARG A 150 -17.83 -1.49 2.71
N ILE A 151 -16.95 -2.37 3.18
CA ILE A 151 -17.33 -3.53 4.02
C ILE A 151 -17.82 -3.07 5.40
N ASN A 152 -17.13 -2.11 6.00
CA ASN A 152 -17.53 -1.55 7.29
C ASN A 152 -18.90 -0.90 7.23
N LYS A 153 -19.24 -0.22 6.12
CA LYS A 153 -20.60 0.32 5.91
C LYS A 153 -21.67 -0.78 5.90
N ILE A 154 -21.36 -1.98 5.42
CA ILE A 154 -22.29 -3.13 5.39
C ILE A 154 -22.43 -3.76 6.78
N ASN A 155 -21.34 -3.80 7.56
CA ASN A 155 -21.28 -4.42 8.89
C ASN A 155 -21.58 -3.45 10.05
N ASN A 156 -22.29 -2.34 9.79
CA ASN A 156 -22.62 -1.31 10.79
C ASN A 156 -21.40 -0.69 11.52
N GLY A 157 -20.21 -0.71 10.90
CA GLY A 157 -19.03 -0.03 11.42
C GLY A 157 -18.41 -0.67 12.68
N GLU A 158 -18.50 -2.00 12.82
CA GLU A 158 -17.89 -2.69 13.97
C GLU A 158 -16.35 -2.50 14.01
N THR A 159 -15.90 -1.78 15.05
CA THR A 159 -14.48 -1.42 15.22
C THR A 159 -13.57 -2.64 15.31
N GLN A 160 -14.03 -3.72 15.96
CA GLN A 160 -13.23 -4.94 16.12
C GLN A 160 -12.91 -5.62 14.78
N LEU A 161 -13.88 -5.69 13.87
CA LEU A 161 -13.68 -6.22 12.52
C LEU A 161 -12.71 -5.34 11.71
N THR A 162 -12.78 -4.03 11.90
CA THR A 162 -11.87 -3.09 11.23
C THR A 162 -10.43 -3.28 11.69
N VAL A 163 -10.20 -3.39 13.01
CA VAL A 163 -8.87 -3.62 13.58
C VAL A 163 -8.31 -4.97 13.11
N LEU A 164 -9.15 -6.01 13.14
CA LEU A 164 -8.76 -7.34 12.68
C LEU A 164 -8.42 -7.36 11.19
N ALA A 165 -9.17 -6.63 10.38
CA ALA A 165 -8.89 -6.51 8.95
C ALA A 165 -7.51 -5.87 8.72
N HIS A 166 -7.22 -4.71 9.32
CA HIS A 166 -5.91 -4.07 9.18
C HIS A 166 -4.76 -4.97 9.64
N TYR A 167 -4.96 -5.74 10.72
CA TYR A 167 -4.00 -6.73 11.18
C TYR A 167 -3.70 -7.80 10.11
N PHE A 168 -4.73 -8.40 9.50
CA PHE A 168 -4.52 -9.38 8.44
C PHE A 168 -3.83 -8.79 7.20
N LEU A 169 -4.09 -7.51 6.91
CA LEU A 169 -3.44 -6.84 5.79
C LEU A 169 -1.97 -6.56 6.04
N GLU A 170 -1.61 -6.13 7.25
CA GLU A 170 -0.21 -6.01 7.63
C GLU A 170 0.51 -7.36 7.53
N LEU A 171 -0.11 -8.45 8.01
CA LEU A 171 0.44 -9.80 7.83
C LEU A 171 0.64 -10.18 6.35
N GLN A 172 -0.27 -9.77 5.47
CA GLN A 172 -0.14 -10.00 4.03
C GLN A 172 1.01 -9.20 3.42
N LEU A 173 1.28 -7.98 3.90
CA LEU A 173 2.44 -7.21 3.45
C LEU A 173 3.74 -7.96 3.74
N HIS A 174 3.86 -8.66 4.88
CA HIS A 174 5.05 -9.47 5.19
C HIS A 174 5.13 -10.75 4.33
N THR A 175 4.00 -11.40 4.09
CA THR A 175 3.92 -12.72 3.46
C THR A 175 3.75 -12.69 1.93
N ALA A 176 3.69 -11.51 1.30
CA ALA A 176 3.71 -11.39 -0.17
C ALA A 176 4.90 -12.13 -0.82
N SER A 177 5.98 -12.38 -0.06
CA SER A 177 7.12 -13.25 -0.40
C SER A 177 6.82 -14.76 -0.42
N GLN A 178 5.90 -15.23 0.43
CA GLN A 178 5.70 -16.64 0.75
C GLN A 178 4.62 -17.36 -0.08
N VAL A 179 3.79 -16.63 -0.83
CA VAL A 179 2.77 -17.24 -1.72
C VAL A 179 3.40 -18.04 -2.88
N ARG A 180 4.73 -17.98 -3.06
CA ARG A 180 5.48 -18.85 -3.97
C ARG A 180 5.62 -20.30 -3.50
N TYR A 181 5.49 -20.61 -2.21
CA TYR A 181 5.91 -21.94 -1.71
C TYR A 181 4.90 -23.08 -1.86
N GLN A 182 3.69 -22.86 -2.39
CA GLN A 182 2.79 -23.95 -2.75
C GLN A 182 2.24 -23.83 -4.17
N GLY A 183 3.04 -24.37 -5.09
CA GLY A 183 2.58 -25.22 -6.20
C GLY A 183 1.43 -24.70 -7.06
N ASN A 184 1.78 -24.10 -8.19
CA ASN A 184 1.26 -24.41 -9.54
C ASN A 184 -0.25 -24.61 -9.77
N ARG A 185 -1.15 -24.15 -8.89
CA ARG A 185 -2.61 -24.16 -9.08
C ARG A 185 -3.31 -22.82 -8.82
N TYR A 186 -2.60 -21.83 -8.32
CA TYR A 186 -3.12 -20.48 -8.10
C TYR A 186 -2.20 -19.45 -8.75
N GLY A 187 -2.15 -19.47 -10.08
CA GLY A 187 -1.55 -18.37 -10.84
C GLY A 187 -2.21 -17.05 -10.47
N HIS A 188 -1.39 -16.03 -10.21
CA HIS A 188 -1.76 -14.63 -10.02
C HIS A 188 -2.54 -14.28 -8.75
N ARG A 189 -1.94 -14.27 -7.56
CA ARG A 189 -2.58 -13.61 -6.39
C ARG A 189 -1.65 -12.77 -5.53
N ASN A 190 -1.10 -11.71 -6.14
CA ASN A 190 -0.82 -10.47 -5.41
C ASN A 190 -2.13 -9.65 -5.31
N LYS A 191 -3.20 -10.31 -4.86
CA LYS A 191 -4.57 -9.77 -4.81
C LYS A 191 -4.84 -9.35 -3.37
N LEU A 192 -4.49 -8.11 -3.05
CA LEU A 192 -4.39 -7.66 -1.66
C LEU A 192 -5.74 -7.71 -0.94
N ILE A 193 -6.89 -7.27 -1.49
CA ILE A 193 -8.19 -7.43 -0.79
C ILE A 193 -9.38 -7.75 -1.68
N CYS A 194 -9.46 -7.21 -2.89
CA CYS A 194 -10.72 -7.25 -3.64
C CYS A 194 -11.19 -8.66 -4.02
N TRP A 195 -10.34 -9.69 -3.86
CA TRP A 195 -10.66 -11.10 -4.08
C TRP A 195 -10.64 -11.98 -2.83
N ALA A 196 -10.26 -11.45 -1.65
CA ALA A 196 -10.31 -12.18 -0.40
C ALA A 196 -11.75 -12.29 0.13
N ILE A 197 -12.64 -11.39 -0.32
CA ILE A 197 -14.03 -11.32 0.13
C ILE A 197 -14.94 -11.67 -1.06
N PRO A 198 -15.80 -12.71 -0.93
CA PRO A 198 -16.66 -13.17 -2.01
C PRO A 198 -17.54 -12.04 -2.58
N GLU A 199 -17.69 -12.00 -3.91
CA GLU A 199 -18.52 -11.02 -4.66
C GLU A 199 -19.94 -10.85 -4.08
N ARG A 200 -20.47 -11.90 -3.44
CA ARG A 200 -21.78 -11.90 -2.75
C ARG A 200 -21.94 -10.85 -1.64
N ASN A 201 -20.85 -10.35 -1.06
CA ASN A 201 -20.89 -9.42 0.06
C ASN A 201 -20.69 -7.95 -0.33
N TRP A 202 -20.62 -7.62 -1.62
CA TRP A 202 -20.28 -6.25 -2.06
C TRP A 202 -21.49 -5.41 -2.47
N ASN A 203 -22.66 -6.03 -2.66
CA ASN A 203 -23.85 -5.34 -3.13
C ASN A 203 -24.55 -4.64 -1.97
N LEU A 204 -24.57 -3.30 -2.01
CA LEU A 204 -25.38 -2.46 -1.14
C LEU A 204 -26.86 -2.40 -1.58
N SER A 205 -27.18 -2.95 -2.76
CA SER A 205 -28.47 -2.80 -3.46
C SER A 205 -29.51 -3.88 -3.17
N SER A 206 -29.27 -4.79 -2.23
CA SER A 206 -30.22 -5.88 -1.90
C SER A 206 -30.77 -5.81 -0.46
N LYS A 207 -31.03 -4.62 0.05
CA LYS A 207 -31.92 -4.39 1.20
C LYS A 207 -32.81 -3.19 0.94
#